data_AF-A0A351VJU3-F1
#
_entry.id   AF-A0A351VJU3-F1
#
_cell.length_a   1.000
_cell.length_b   1.000
_cell.length_c   1.000
_cell.angle_alpha   90.00
_cell.angle_beta   90.00
_cell.angle_gamma   90.00
#
_symmetry.space_group_name_H-M   'P 1'
#
loop_
_entity.id
_entity.type
_entity.pdbx_description
1 polymer ?
#
loop_
_entity_poly.entity_id
_entity_poly.type
_entity_poly.pdbx_seq_one_letter_code
_entity_poly.pdbx_strand_id
1 'polypeptide(L)'
;MADSFIIPLQTKKELKSFLDMMKLEGAFLETSSEYFDQRLCHGLAEGAALGNAPSFWLAHVAEVLGKDQWKATVFDARHELALMRAELKREKPELLSNKSCRKSLIDSAEWCDEHHFADSWFEDDAEVDNVIAAVFKKKGNKPDAEWTAVNVIIESILEKRRQVWLERLTLNALWLKASKKPPLPWHQMFHLAEIVADRAFPLAEIPLMESIAIQSLGAYLSRREDEGQ
;
A
#
# COMPACT_ATOMS: atom_id res chain seq x y z
N MET A 1 -21.45 -12.54 7.18
CA MET A 1 -20.12 -13.18 7.20
C MET A 1 -19.29 -12.43 8.22
N ALA A 2 -18.56 -13.10 9.11
CA ALA A 2 -17.71 -12.40 10.08
C ALA A 2 -16.41 -11.97 9.40
N ASP A 3 -16.03 -10.70 9.57
CA ASP A 3 -14.79 -10.08 9.09
C ASP A 3 -13.59 -10.34 10.03
N SER A 4 -13.85 -10.98 11.18
CA SER A 4 -12.86 -11.39 12.17
C SER A 4 -13.30 -12.70 12.83
N PHE A 5 -12.36 -13.60 13.10
CA PHE A 5 -12.62 -14.88 13.75
C PHE A 5 -11.36 -15.43 14.42
N ILE A 6 -11.53 -16.38 15.33
CA ILE A 6 -10.44 -17.07 16.02
C ILE A 6 -10.41 -18.52 15.55
N ILE A 7 -9.26 -18.97 15.03
CA ILE A 7 -9.01 -20.38 14.73
C ILE A 7 -8.16 -20.97 15.86
N PRO A 8 -8.71 -21.84 16.72
CA PRO A 8 -7.93 -22.53 17.73
C PRO A 8 -7.05 -23.60 17.08
N LEU A 9 -5.74 -23.38 17.05
CA LEU A 9 -4.75 -24.34 16.55
C LEU A 9 -4.16 -25.09 17.75
N GLN A 10 -4.32 -26.41 17.79
CA GLN A 10 -3.98 -27.25 18.94
C GLN A 10 -2.51 -27.68 18.95
N THR A 11 -1.87 -27.69 17.77
CA THR A 11 -0.50 -28.17 17.62
C THR A 11 0.38 -27.21 16.81
N LYS A 12 1.69 -27.23 17.07
CA LYS A 12 2.68 -26.51 16.24
C LYS A 12 2.63 -26.95 14.77
N LYS A 13 2.25 -28.20 14.51
CA LYS A 13 2.10 -28.74 13.16
C LYS A 13 0.94 -28.09 12.43
N GLU A 14 -0.22 -27.98 13.09
CA GLU A 14 -1.39 -27.26 12.54
C GLU A 14 -1.06 -25.79 12.26
N LEU A 15 -0.39 -25.10 13.19
CA LEU A 15 0.06 -23.73 12.96
C LEU A 15 0.98 -23.63 11.74
N LYS A 16 1.95 -24.53 11.60
CA LYS A 16 2.84 -24.52 10.44
C LYS A 16 2.07 -24.75 9.15
N SER A 17 1.19 -25.75 9.11
CA SER A 17 0.37 -26.05 7.92
C SER A 17 -0.56 -24.88 7.56
N PHE A 18 -1.17 -24.24 8.55
CA PHE A 18 -2.00 -23.04 8.33
C PHE A 18 -1.16 -21.90 7.75
N LEU A 19 0.00 -21.59 8.33
CA LEU A 19 0.88 -20.55 7.81
C LEU A 19 1.40 -20.86 6.41
N ASP A 20 1.70 -22.13 6.10
CA ASP A 20 2.18 -22.54 4.78
C ASP A 20 1.06 -22.44 3.72
N MET A 21 -0.19 -22.73 4.09
CA MET A 21 -1.37 -22.50 3.24
C MET A 21 -1.58 -21.01 2.98
N MET A 22 -1.56 -20.17 4.02
CA MET A 22 -1.73 -18.71 3.86
C MET A 22 -0.69 -18.12 2.90
N LYS A 23 0.57 -18.56 2.96
CA LYS A 23 1.63 -18.11 2.03
C LYS A 23 1.36 -18.40 0.55
N LEU A 24 0.45 -19.32 0.23
CA LEU A 24 0.05 -19.58 -1.16
C LEU A 24 -0.97 -18.54 -1.67
N GLU A 25 -1.68 -17.86 -0.76
CA GLU A 25 -2.76 -16.93 -1.11
C GLU A 25 -2.31 -15.46 -1.19
N GLY A 26 -1.08 -15.14 -0.74
CA GLY A 26 -0.55 -13.78 -0.84
C GLY A 26 0.78 -13.54 -0.12
N ALA A 27 1.22 -12.30 -0.11
CA ALA A 27 2.44 -11.88 0.57
C ALA A 27 2.21 -11.69 2.08
N PHE A 28 2.80 -12.57 2.90
CA PHE A 28 2.76 -12.48 4.37
C PHE A 28 4.16 -12.23 4.93
N LEU A 29 4.32 -11.17 5.72
CA LEU A 29 5.53 -10.91 6.50
C LEU A 29 5.24 -11.05 7.99
N GLU A 30 6.12 -11.77 8.68
CA GLU A 30 6.10 -11.82 10.14
C GLU A 30 6.54 -10.46 10.70
N THR A 31 5.67 -9.83 11.48
CA THR A 31 5.83 -8.48 12.03
C THR A 31 5.74 -8.46 13.56
N SER A 32 6.10 -7.34 14.18
CA SER A 32 6.02 -7.18 15.63
C SER A 32 4.57 -7.03 16.14
N SER A 33 4.34 -7.38 17.40
CA SER A 33 3.01 -7.19 18.02
C SER A 33 2.64 -5.72 18.13
N GLU A 34 3.63 -4.85 18.32
CA GLU A 34 3.44 -3.40 18.47
C GLU A 34 2.92 -2.79 17.17
N TYR A 35 3.46 -3.23 16.02
CA TYR A 35 2.96 -2.80 14.71
C TYR A 35 1.52 -3.28 14.47
N PHE A 36 1.22 -4.53 14.82
CA PHE A 36 -0.15 -5.05 14.73
C PHE A 36 -1.13 -4.23 15.58
N ASP A 37 -0.78 -3.95 16.83
CA ASP A 37 -1.61 -3.13 17.73
C ASP A 37 -1.84 -1.73 17.16
N GLN A 38 -0.77 -1.10 16.65
CA GLN A 38 -0.86 0.23 16.04
C GLN A 38 -1.79 0.22 14.82
N ARG A 39 -1.62 -0.75 13.91
CA ARG A 39 -2.46 -0.82 12.70
C ARG A 39 -3.93 -1.07 13.03
N LEU A 40 -4.22 -1.88 14.04
CA LEU A 40 -5.59 -2.06 14.53
C LEU A 40 -6.16 -0.75 15.07
N CYS A 41 -5.41 0.00 15.87
CA CYS A 41 -5.86 1.30 16.38
C CYS A 41 -6.20 2.28 15.24
N HIS A 42 -5.42 2.27 14.16
CA HIS A 42 -5.71 3.05 12.96
C HIS A 42 -7.00 2.57 12.26
N GLY A 43 -7.17 1.26 12.08
CA GLY A 43 -8.39 0.70 11.47
C GLY A 43 -9.65 0.98 12.30
N LEU A 44 -9.53 0.97 13.64
CA LEU A 44 -10.61 1.37 14.55
C LEU A 44 -10.98 2.85 14.36
N ALA A 45 -10.02 3.73 14.13
CA ALA A 45 -10.30 5.14 13.85
C ALA A 45 -10.97 5.35 12.49
N GLU A 46 -10.52 4.63 11.45
CA GLU A 46 -11.17 4.63 10.13
C GLU A 46 -12.63 4.15 10.24
N GLY A 47 -12.87 3.03 10.92
CA GLY A 47 -14.22 2.51 11.15
C GLY A 47 -15.11 3.48 11.95
N ALA A 48 -14.58 4.06 13.03
CA ALA A 48 -15.31 5.02 13.84
C ALA A 48 -15.68 6.30 13.06
N ALA A 49 -14.79 6.79 12.19
CA ALA A 49 -15.07 7.95 11.32
C ALA A 49 -16.21 7.67 10.33
N LEU A 50 -16.41 6.41 9.95
CA LEU A 50 -17.53 5.95 9.12
C LEU A 50 -18.80 5.61 9.93
N GLY A 51 -18.79 5.81 11.25
CA GLY A 51 -19.92 5.49 12.13
C GLY A 51 -20.06 3.99 12.42
N ASN A 52 -19.04 3.19 12.11
CA ASN A 52 -19.03 1.76 12.36
C ASN A 52 -18.43 1.45 13.73
N ALA A 53 -19.18 0.73 14.57
CA ALA A 53 -18.65 0.16 15.80
C ALA A 53 -17.82 -1.11 15.49
N PRO A 54 -16.81 -1.45 16.31
CA PRO A 54 -16.09 -2.71 16.20
C PRO A 54 -17.06 -3.89 16.25
N SER A 55 -16.82 -4.90 15.40
CA SER A 55 -17.63 -6.12 15.43
C SER A 55 -17.42 -6.87 16.76
N PHE A 56 -18.44 -7.63 17.19
CA PHE A 56 -18.34 -8.50 18.37
C PHE A 56 -17.09 -9.40 18.32
N TRP A 57 -16.78 -9.92 17.13
CA TRP A 57 -15.63 -10.80 16.94
C TRP A 57 -14.29 -10.08 17.13
N LEU A 58 -14.17 -8.83 16.68
CA LEU A 58 -12.97 -8.03 16.94
C LEU A 58 -12.78 -7.75 18.44
N ALA A 59 -13.87 -7.46 19.16
CA ALA A 59 -13.83 -7.32 20.62
C ALA A 59 -13.41 -8.62 21.31
N HIS A 60 -13.94 -9.76 20.87
CA HIS A 60 -13.55 -11.07 21.39
C HIS A 60 -12.07 -11.40 21.12
N VAL A 61 -11.55 -11.05 19.94
CA VAL A 61 -10.12 -11.16 19.63
C VAL A 61 -9.28 -10.31 20.59
N ALA A 62 -9.70 -9.07 20.87
CA ALA A 62 -9.02 -8.20 21.82
C ALA A 62 -8.98 -8.81 23.23
N GLU A 63 -10.09 -9.38 23.70
CA GLU A 63 -10.17 -10.07 24.99
C GLU A 63 -9.21 -11.26 25.07
N VAL A 64 -9.22 -12.13 24.05
CA VAL A 64 -8.35 -13.31 23.99
C VAL A 64 -6.86 -12.94 23.95
N LEU A 65 -6.52 -11.83 23.28
CA LEU A 65 -5.15 -11.32 23.23
C LEU A 65 -4.77 -10.45 24.43
N GLY A 66 -5.70 -10.17 25.36
CA GLY A 66 -5.47 -9.28 26.50
C GLY A 66 -5.18 -7.84 26.10
N LYS A 67 -5.85 -7.34 25.06
CA LYS A 67 -5.63 -6.02 24.45
C LYS A 67 -6.74 -5.03 24.84
N ASP A 68 -6.81 -4.68 26.12
CA ASP A 68 -7.77 -3.69 26.64
C ASP A 68 -7.45 -2.24 26.22
N GLN A 69 -6.25 -2.01 25.71
CA GLN A 69 -5.74 -0.72 25.29
C GLN A 69 -6.02 -0.34 23.82
N TRP A 70 -6.58 -1.24 23.01
CA TRP A 70 -6.90 -0.89 21.62
C TRP A 70 -7.96 0.21 21.56
N LYS A 71 -7.58 1.34 21.00
CA LYS A 71 -8.42 2.55 20.90
C LYS A 71 -8.27 3.13 19.51
N ALA A 72 -9.30 3.82 19.05
CA ALA A 72 -9.26 4.57 17.80
C ALA A 72 -8.17 5.65 17.89
N THR A 73 -7.12 5.50 17.09
CA THR A 73 -6.05 6.48 16.92
C THR A 73 -5.97 6.82 15.44
N VAL A 74 -6.19 8.08 15.08
CA VAL A 74 -6.13 8.50 13.66
C VAL A 74 -4.70 8.34 13.15
N PHE A 75 -4.56 7.77 11.96
CA PHE A 75 -3.28 7.70 11.27
C PHE A 75 -2.92 9.06 10.65
N ASP A 76 -1.72 9.56 10.95
CA ASP A 76 -1.15 10.75 10.32
C ASP A 76 0.15 10.38 9.62
N ALA A 77 0.08 10.22 8.30
CA ALA A 77 1.23 9.84 7.49
C ALA A 77 2.40 10.83 7.61
N ARG A 78 2.14 12.15 7.72
CA ARG A 78 3.21 13.15 7.80
C ARG A 78 3.90 13.10 9.15
N HIS A 79 3.13 12.87 10.22
CA HIS A 79 3.69 12.66 11.55
C HIS A 79 4.60 11.43 11.59
N GLU A 80 4.15 10.31 11.05
CA GLU A 80 4.92 9.05 11.03
C GLU A 80 6.18 9.16 10.17
N LEU A 81 6.12 9.85 9.03
CA LEU A 81 7.31 10.17 8.24
C LEU A 81 8.30 11.05 9.01
N ALA A 82 7.83 12.05 9.76
CA ALA A 82 8.70 12.86 10.60
C ALA A 82 9.42 12.04 11.69
N LEU A 83 8.71 11.08 12.31
CA LEU A 83 9.29 10.15 13.29
C LEU A 83 10.34 9.24 12.65
N MET A 84 10.02 8.62 11.51
CA MET A 84 10.96 7.79 10.75
C MET A 84 12.20 8.57 10.31
N ARG A 85 12.03 9.82 9.85
CA ARG A 85 13.13 10.70 9.48
C ARG A 85 14.04 11.03 10.68
N ALA A 86 13.45 11.32 11.83
CA ALA A 86 14.20 11.61 13.06
C ALA A 86 15.00 10.39 13.53
N GLU A 87 14.42 9.19 13.43
CA GLU A 87 15.11 7.93 13.70
C GLU A 87 16.28 7.68 12.75
N LEU A 88 16.07 7.80 11.43
CA LEU A 88 17.16 7.66 10.46
C LEU A 88 18.28 8.66 10.74
N LYS A 89 17.95 9.91 11.07
CA LYS A 89 18.95 10.93 11.40
C LYS A 89 19.78 10.54 12.62
N ARG A 90 19.18 9.89 13.62
CA ARG A 90 19.85 9.46 14.85
C ARG A 90 20.70 8.21 14.63
N GLU A 91 20.18 7.24 13.89
CA GLU A 91 20.73 5.88 13.86
C GLU A 91 21.56 5.59 12.60
N LYS A 92 21.13 6.12 11.45
CA LYS A 92 21.69 5.82 10.11
C LYS A 92 21.60 7.03 9.17
N PRO A 93 22.25 8.17 9.51
CA PRO A 93 22.10 9.42 8.75
C PRO A 93 22.56 9.31 7.28
N GLU A 94 23.44 8.36 6.96
CA GLU A 94 23.87 8.08 5.58
C GLU A 94 22.72 7.63 4.67
N LEU A 95 21.67 7.03 5.24
CA LEU A 95 20.47 6.63 4.51
C LEU A 95 19.57 7.81 4.16
N LEU A 96 19.78 9.00 4.75
CA LEU A 96 19.10 10.23 4.37
C LEU A 96 19.81 10.99 3.24
N SER A 97 20.90 10.46 2.70
CA SER A 97 21.64 11.09 1.62
C SER A 97 20.82 11.15 0.32
N ASN A 98 21.05 12.20 -0.49
CA ASN A 98 20.46 12.32 -1.82
C ASN A 98 20.75 11.11 -2.71
N LYS A 99 21.90 10.45 -2.50
CA LYS A 99 22.26 9.21 -3.22
C LYS A 99 21.32 8.06 -2.86
N SER A 100 21.01 7.87 -1.57
CA SER A 100 20.07 6.84 -1.12
C SER A 100 18.65 7.14 -1.60
N CYS A 101 18.20 8.40 -1.50
CA CYS A 101 16.91 8.84 -2.02
C CYS A 101 16.79 8.59 -3.53
N ARG A 102 17.77 9.04 -4.33
CA ARG A 102 17.78 8.83 -5.78
C ARG A 102 17.82 7.34 -6.17
N LYS A 103 18.60 6.52 -5.45
CA LYS A 103 18.59 5.08 -5.68
C LYS A 103 17.20 4.49 -5.43
N SER A 104 16.58 4.83 -4.30
CA SER A 104 15.23 4.35 -3.97
C SER A 104 14.23 4.73 -5.06
N LEU A 105 14.30 5.97 -5.57
CA LEU A 105 13.43 6.43 -6.66
C LEU A 105 13.62 5.63 -7.95
N ILE A 106 14.87 5.34 -8.34
CA ILE A 106 15.18 4.54 -9.54
C ILE A 106 14.71 3.09 -9.37
N ASP A 107 15.08 2.45 -8.26
CA ASP A 107 14.73 1.06 -7.98
C ASP A 107 13.19 0.86 -7.91
N SER A 108 12.43 1.91 -7.55
CA SER A 108 10.97 1.83 -7.41
C SER A 108 10.20 1.53 -8.70
N ALA A 109 10.84 1.69 -9.86
CA ALA A 109 10.25 1.33 -11.15
C ALA A 109 9.91 -0.17 -11.24
N GLU A 110 10.77 -1.00 -10.65
CA GLU A 110 10.72 -2.47 -10.79
C GLU A 110 9.91 -3.14 -9.67
N TRP A 111 9.53 -2.41 -8.60
CA TRP A 111 8.86 -3.02 -7.44
C TRP A 111 7.55 -3.71 -7.78
N CYS A 112 6.80 -3.14 -8.73
CA CYS A 112 5.55 -3.69 -9.23
C CYS A 112 5.72 -5.05 -9.93
N ASP A 113 6.92 -5.33 -10.46
CA ASP A 113 7.24 -6.57 -11.17
C ASP A 113 8.01 -7.56 -10.28
N GLU A 114 8.84 -7.05 -9.36
CA GLU A 114 9.75 -7.86 -8.53
C GLU A 114 9.17 -8.26 -7.18
N HIS A 115 8.10 -7.60 -6.72
CA HIS A 115 7.63 -7.75 -5.36
C HIS A 115 6.12 -7.96 -5.23
N HIS A 116 5.74 -9.14 -4.72
CA HIS A 116 4.35 -9.54 -4.51
C HIS A 116 3.51 -8.61 -3.63
N PHE A 117 4.12 -7.78 -2.78
CA PHE A 117 3.34 -6.81 -2.00
C PHE A 117 2.70 -5.73 -2.88
N ALA A 118 3.22 -5.53 -4.10
CA ALA A 118 2.77 -4.55 -5.07
C ALA A 118 1.80 -5.14 -6.11
N ASP A 119 1.49 -6.44 -6.07
CA ASP A 119 0.58 -7.10 -7.04
C ASP A 119 -0.84 -6.49 -7.05
N SER A 120 -1.22 -5.80 -5.97
CA SER A 120 -2.51 -5.11 -5.81
C SER A 120 -2.41 -3.58 -5.95
N TRP A 121 -1.29 -3.07 -6.46
CA TRP A 121 -1.04 -1.63 -6.54
C TRP A 121 -1.50 -1.06 -7.86
N PHE A 122 -2.81 -0.94 -7.99
CA PHE A 122 -3.46 -0.28 -9.10
C PHE A 122 -4.73 0.43 -8.62
N GLU A 123 -5.21 1.36 -9.43
CA GLU A 123 -6.51 1.99 -9.24
C GLU A 123 -7.53 1.27 -10.12
N ASP A 124 -8.65 0.91 -9.51
CA ASP A 124 -9.69 0.13 -10.18
C ASP A 124 -11.09 0.55 -9.74
N ASP A 125 -11.61 1.57 -10.42
CA ASP A 125 -12.99 1.98 -10.24
C ASP A 125 -13.55 2.68 -11.48
N ALA A 126 -14.82 3.07 -11.39
CA ALA A 126 -15.53 3.71 -12.49
C ALA A 126 -14.91 5.06 -12.92
N GLU A 127 -14.22 5.80 -12.04
CA GLU A 127 -13.55 7.04 -12.45
C GLU A 127 -12.36 6.72 -13.37
N VAL A 128 -11.58 5.71 -13.02
CA VAL A 128 -10.46 5.20 -13.82
C VAL A 128 -10.95 4.73 -15.20
N ASP A 129 -11.99 3.89 -15.23
CA ASP A 129 -12.57 3.36 -16.46
C ASP A 129 -13.03 4.49 -17.39
N ASN A 130 -13.72 5.49 -16.86
CA ASN A 130 -14.23 6.63 -17.62
C ASN A 130 -13.09 7.46 -18.25
N VAL A 131 -12.03 7.70 -17.48
CA VAL A 131 -10.86 8.43 -17.95
C VAL A 131 -10.15 7.68 -19.09
N ILE A 132 -9.93 6.37 -18.91
CA ILE A 132 -9.29 5.54 -19.93
C ILE A 132 -10.16 5.44 -21.19
N ALA A 133 -11.46 5.19 -21.04
CA ALA A 133 -12.40 5.11 -22.16
C ALA A 133 -12.47 6.42 -22.96
N ALA A 134 -12.39 7.57 -22.31
CA ALA A 134 -12.35 8.88 -22.98
C ALA A 134 -11.10 9.04 -23.85
N VAL A 135 -9.94 8.57 -23.38
CA VAL A 135 -8.69 8.57 -24.17
C VAL A 135 -8.84 7.69 -25.41
N PHE A 136 -9.28 6.44 -25.26
CA PHE A 136 -9.45 5.53 -26.39
C PHE A 136 -10.52 5.99 -27.38
N LYS A 137 -11.62 6.60 -26.91
CA LYS A 137 -12.63 7.20 -27.79
C LYS A 137 -12.06 8.33 -28.66
N LYS A 138 -11.14 9.13 -28.12
CA LYS A 138 -10.52 10.27 -28.84
C LYS A 138 -9.35 9.85 -29.74
N LYS A 139 -8.54 8.89 -29.29
CA LYS A 139 -7.32 8.46 -29.98
C LYS A 139 -7.56 7.28 -30.94
N GLY A 140 -8.55 6.42 -30.68
CA GLY A 140 -8.73 5.18 -31.41
C GLY A 140 -7.49 4.28 -31.28
N ASN A 141 -7.13 3.58 -32.35
CA ASN A 141 -5.98 2.66 -32.39
C ASN A 141 -4.65 3.37 -32.69
N LYS A 142 -4.48 4.61 -32.22
CA LYS A 142 -3.20 5.31 -32.40
C LYS A 142 -2.10 4.65 -31.56
N PRO A 143 -0.86 4.58 -32.07
CA PRO A 143 0.25 3.95 -31.34
C PRO A 143 0.53 4.54 -29.96
N ASP A 144 0.14 5.80 -29.71
CA ASP A 144 0.37 6.52 -28.46
C ASP A 144 -0.84 6.51 -27.51
N ALA A 145 -1.91 5.77 -27.83
CA ALA A 145 -3.15 5.79 -27.05
C ALA A 145 -2.95 5.25 -25.62
N GLU A 146 -2.26 4.13 -25.47
CA GLU A 146 -1.98 3.51 -24.16
C GLU A 146 -1.12 4.42 -23.29
N TRP A 147 -0.03 4.95 -23.85
CA TRP A 147 0.82 5.89 -23.11
C TRP A 147 0.10 7.19 -22.76
N THR A 148 -0.80 7.66 -23.64
CA THR A 148 -1.68 8.78 -23.30
C THR A 148 -2.58 8.42 -22.12
N ALA A 149 -3.13 7.21 -22.07
CA ALA A 149 -3.98 6.76 -20.96
C ALA A 149 -3.19 6.69 -19.64
N VAL A 150 -1.97 6.15 -19.65
CA VAL A 150 -1.05 6.13 -18.48
C VAL A 150 -0.84 7.53 -17.93
N ASN A 151 -0.45 8.50 -18.77
CA ASN A 151 -0.24 9.88 -18.32
C ASN A 151 -1.51 10.51 -17.74
N VAL A 152 -2.67 10.28 -18.38
CA VAL A 152 -3.94 10.82 -17.87
C VAL A 152 -4.34 10.17 -16.55
N ILE A 153 -4.07 8.88 -16.33
CA ILE A 153 -4.27 8.23 -15.02
C ILE A 153 -3.41 8.92 -13.95
N ILE A 154 -2.13 9.16 -14.22
CA ILE A 154 -1.24 9.84 -13.26
C ILE A 154 -1.78 11.24 -12.93
N GLU A 155 -2.06 12.06 -13.94
CA GLU A 155 -2.45 13.46 -13.77
C GLU A 155 -3.86 13.64 -13.20
N SER A 156 -4.81 12.78 -13.58
CA SER A 156 -6.24 12.97 -13.28
C SER A 156 -6.77 12.08 -12.18
N ILE A 157 -6.09 10.96 -11.89
CA ILE A 157 -6.48 10.00 -10.85
C ILE A 157 -5.46 10.03 -9.71
N LEU A 158 -4.21 9.67 -9.98
CA LEU A 158 -3.21 9.51 -8.92
C LEU A 158 -2.91 10.83 -8.20
N GLU A 159 -2.84 11.96 -8.92
CA GLU A 159 -2.64 13.27 -8.28
C GLU A 159 -3.80 13.66 -7.35
N LYS A 160 -5.05 13.37 -7.74
CA LYS A 160 -6.21 13.59 -6.87
C LYS A 160 -6.16 12.67 -5.63
N ARG A 161 -5.63 11.46 -5.80
CA ARG A 161 -5.49 10.42 -4.76
C ARG A 161 -4.11 10.43 -4.10
N ARG A 162 -3.31 11.49 -4.28
CA ARG A 162 -1.94 11.59 -3.74
C ARG A 162 -1.89 11.32 -2.23
N GLN A 163 -2.88 11.79 -1.49
CA GLN A 163 -2.95 11.56 -0.04
C GLN A 163 -3.16 10.07 0.32
N VAL A 164 -3.98 9.36 -0.46
CA VAL A 164 -4.20 7.91 -0.29
C VAL A 164 -2.90 7.14 -0.56
N TRP A 165 -2.17 7.51 -1.61
CA TRP A 165 -0.87 6.91 -1.92
C TRP A 165 0.20 7.26 -0.88
N LEU A 166 0.22 8.49 -0.38
CA LEU A 166 1.10 8.88 0.74
C LEU A 166 0.85 8.00 1.96
N GLU A 167 -0.41 7.81 2.34
CA GLU A 167 -0.80 6.97 3.47
C GLU A 167 -0.40 5.51 3.24
N ARG A 168 -0.70 4.96 2.06
CA ARG A 168 -0.34 3.59 1.69
C ARG A 168 1.17 3.38 1.75
N LEU A 169 1.98 4.26 1.17
CA LEU A 169 3.44 4.15 1.18
C LEU A 169 4.01 4.29 2.59
N THR A 170 3.45 5.18 3.40
CA THR A 170 3.88 5.37 4.79
C THR A 170 3.57 4.13 5.63
N LEU A 171 2.37 3.55 5.49
CA LEU A 171 2.02 2.29 6.15
C LEU A 171 2.93 1.14 5.70
N ASN A 172 3.26 1.06 4.40
CA ASN A 172 4.21 0.06 3.90
C ASN A 172 5.62 0.27 4.46
N ALA A 173 6.08 1.51 4.62
CA ALA A 173 7.37 1.78 5.26
C ALA A 173 7.38 1.30 6.72
N LEU A 174 6.32 1.58 7.49
CA LEU A 174 6.16 1.08 8.86
C LEU A 174 6.09 -0.45 8.91
N TRP A 175 5.36 -1.08 7.98
CA TRP A 175 5.25 -2.53 7.85
C TRP A 175 6.61 -3.18 7.59
N LEU A 176 7.36 -2.67 6.61
CA LEU A 176 8.70 -3.16 6.28
C LEU A 176 9.68 -2.97 7.45
N LYS A 177 9.55 -1.86 8.18
CA LYS A 177 10.37 -1.57 9.35
C LYS A 177 10.08 -2.54 10.51
N ALA A 178 8.82 -2.91 10.71
CA ALA A 178 8.40 -3.86 11.75
C ALA A 178 8.56 -5.33 11.36
N SER A 179 8.85 -5.60 10.08
CA SER A 179 8.98 -6.95 9.54
C SER A 179 10.33 -7.58 9.91
N LYS A 180 10.32 -8.88 10.25
CA LYS A 180 11.56 -9.62 10.56
C LYS A 180 12.45 -9.85 9.34
N LYS A 181 11.84 -10.03 8.16
CA LYS A 181 12.52 -10.29 6.88
C LYS A 181 11.85 -9.49 5.76
N PRO A 182 12.03 -8.17 5.73
CA PRO A 182 11.39 -7.35 4.71
C PRO A 182 12.00 -7.65 3.32
N PRO A 183 11.18 -7.67 2.25
CA PRO A 183 11.65 -7.93 0.88
C PRO A 183 12.52 -6.79 0.33
N LEU A 184 12.38 -5.58 0.86
CA LEU A 184 13.26 -4.45 0.59
C LEU A 184 13.54 -3.64 1.86
N PRO A 185 14.62 -2.85 1.90
CA PRO A 185 14.89 -1.97 3.03
C PRO A 185 13.80 -0.90 3.20
N TRP A 186 13.25 -0.80 4.41
CA TRP A 186 12.13 0.12 4.70
C TRP A 186 12.41 1.59 4.38
N HIS A 187 13.67 2.02 4.47
CA HIS A 187 14.07 3.40 4.18
C HIS A 187 13.83 3.78 2.71
N GLN A 188 13.83 2.80 1.80
CA GLN A 188 13.51 3.07 0.40
C GLN A 188 12.04 3.47 0.26
N MET A 189 11.13 2.71 0.87
CA MET A 189 9.70 3.05 0.91
C MET A 189 9.45 4.41 1.59
N PHE A 190 10.18 4.70 2.67
CA PHE A 190 10.17 6.01 3.32
C PHE A 190 10.55 7.15 2.36
N HIS A 191 11.61 6.99 1.56
CA HIS A 191 12.01 8.03 0.59
C HIS A 191 10.91 8.29 -0.44
N LEU A 192 10.26 7.23 -0.95
CA LEU A 192 9.17 7.39 -1.90
C LEU A 192 7.97 8.08 -1.26
N ALA A 193 7.61 7.73 -0.02
CA ALA A 193 6.57 8.40 0.72
C ALA A 193 6.88 9.90 0.92
N GLU A 194 8.11 10.27 1.26
CA GLU A 194 8.53 11.68 1.39
C GLU A 194 8.44 12.44 0.05
N ILE A 195 8.82 11.81 -1.07
CA ILE A 195 8.72 12.42 -2.41
C ILE A 195 7.24 12.62 -2.78
N VAL A 196 6.37 11.63 -2.52
CA VAL A 196 4.91 11.75 -2.73
C VAL A 196 4.30 12.83 -1.83
N ALA A 197 4.82 13.01 -0.62
CA ALA A 197 4.38 14.03 0.32
C ALA A 197 4.70 15.45 -0.15
N ASP A 198 5.72 15.63 -0.99
CA ASP A 198 6.13 16.89 -1.59
C ASP A 198 5.26 17.23 -2.81
N ARG A 199 4.37 18.21 -2.64
CA ARG A 199 3.47 18.68 -3.70
C ARG A 199 4.20 19.45 -4.81
N ALA A 200 5.44 19.88 -4.60
CA ALA A 200 6.24 20.49 -5.65
C ALA A 200 6.79 19.45 -6.63
N PHE A 201 6.80 18.16 -6.26
CA PHE A 201 7.27 17.06 -7.09
C PHE A 201 6.07 16.36 -7.77
N PRO A 202 5.90 16.47 -9.10
CA PRO A 202 4.80 15.81 -9.81
C PRO A 202 4.86 14.29 -9.66
N LEU A 203 3.71 13.62 -9.52
CA LEU A 203 3.69 12.16 -9.45
C LEU A 203 4.20 11.51 -10.75
N ALA A 204 4.07 12.19 -11.89
CA ALA A 204 4.60 11.73 -13.18
C ALA A 204 6.12 11.59 -13.22
N GLU A 205 6.84 12.24 -12.29
CA GLU A 205 8.31 12.12 -12.19
C GLU A 205 8.73 11.00 -11.22
N ILE A 206 7.76 10.24 -10.67
CA ILE A 206 7.99 9.13 -9.73
C ILE A 206 7.77 7.81 -10.48
N PRO A 207 8.81 7.01 -10.76
CA PRO A 207 8.69 5.78 -11.55
C PRO A 207 7.66 4.80 -10.99
N LEU A 208 7.55 4.68 -9.66
CA LEU A 208 6.52 3.86 -9.03
C LEU A 208 5.08 4.26 -9.43
N MET A 209 4.80 5.57 -9.57
CA MET A 209 3.47 6.05 -9.94
C MET A 209 3.14 5.75 -11.40
N GLU A 210 4.17 5.74 -12.26
CA GLU A 210 4.05 5.26 -13.64
C GLU A 210 3.73 3.77 -13.67
N SER A 211 4.46 2.93 -12.92
CA SER A 211 4.20 1.49 -12.83
C SER A 211 2.78 1.20 -12.32
N ILE A 212 2.30 1.93 -11.30
CA ILE A 212 0.93 1.84 -10.80
C ILE A 212 -0.09 2.21 -11.89
N ALA A 213 0.16 3.27 -12.65
CA ALA A 213 -0.73 3.69 -13.74
C ALA A 213 -0.76 2.65 -14.88
N ILE A 214 0.38 2.02 -15.18
CA ILE A 214 0.47 0.89 -16.14
C ILE A 214 -0.35 -0.30 -15.64
N GLN A 215 -0.22 -0.71 -14.37
CA GLN A 215 -1.04 -1.79 -13.82
C GLN A 215 -2.54 -1.46 -13.83
N SER A 216 -2.90 -0.19 -13.57
CA SER A 216 -4.29 0.28 -13.61
C SER A 216 -4.88 0.19 -15.03
N LEU A 217 -4.09 0.56 -16.05
CA LEU A 217 -4.48 0.36 -17.45
C LEU A 217 -4.60 -1.14 -17.79
N GLY A 218 -3.67 -1.96 -17.33
CA GLY A 218 -3.71 -3.41 -17.51
C GLY A 218 -4.99 -4.04 -16.95
N ALA A 219 -5.35 -3.70 -15.71
CA ALA A 219 -6.57 -4.17 -15.07
C ALA A 219 -7.85 -3.82 -15.87
N TYR A 220 -7.92 -2.58 -16.39
CA TYR A 220 -9.00 -2.16 -17.28
C TYR A 220 -9.06 -2.99 -18.57
N LEU A 221 -7.92 -3.20 -19.23
CA LEU A 221 -7.86 -3.95 -20.49
C LEU A 221 -8.27 -5.41 -20.30
N SER A 222 -7.76 -6.08 -19.25
CA SER A 222 -8.11 -7.47 -18.95
C SER A 222 -9.61 -7.66 -18.74
N ARG A 223 -10.28 -6.76 -17.99
CA ARG A 223 -11.74 -6.83 -17.83
C ARG A 223 -12.50 -6.70 -19.15
N ARG A 224 -12.04 -5.82 -20.05
CA ARG A 224 -12.69 -5.63 -21.35
C ARG A 224 -12.51 -6.80 -22.29
N GLU A 225 -11.41 -7.54 -22.17
CA GLU A 225 -11.22 -8.80 -22.87
C GLU A 225 -12.19 -9.88 -22.36
N ASP A 226 -12.40 -9.95 -21.04
CA ASP A 226 -13.34 -10.88 -20.42
C ASP A 226 -14.82 -10.58 -20.75
N GLU A 227 -15.20 -9.29 -20.86
CA GLU A 227 -16.55 -8.85 -21.27
C GLU A 227 -16.82 -9.01 -22.77
N GLY A 228 -15.77 -9.15 -23.58
CA GLY A 228 -15.84 -9.33 -25.04
C GLY A 228 -15.95 -10.79 -25.50
N GLN A 229 -15.87 -11.75 -24.56
CA GLN A 229 -16.08 -13.19 -24.77
C GLN A 229 -17.54 -13.59 -24.48
#